data_AF-A0A9X0ANJ1-F1
#
_entry.id   AF-A0A9X0ANJ1-F1
#
_cell.length_a   1.000
_cell.length_b   1.000
_cell.length_c   1.000
_cell.angle_alpha   90.00
_cell.angle_beta   90.00
_cell.angle_gamma   90.00
#
_symmetry.space_group_name_H-M   'P 1'
#
loop_
_entity.id
_entity.type
_entity.pdbx_description
1 polymer ?
#
loop_
_entity_poly.entity_id
_entity_poly.type
_entity_poly.pdbx_seq_one_letter_code
_entity_poly.pdbx_strand_id
1 'polypeptide(L)'
;MTMGNTPSGSPPTFPKASWVQQPRRSDTPTSVYSNTHSPITEAPNSPTTTTSSSPRVAAPSRSSSPTISPISSNTSSHSEFRSSRYQITPPQSPRSSANSRPPRSRNQTSRCKSTNFLASKWGIGWKTPTIMISCYLLALATALLHLFLFIYISGKAAEGKDRVAPQTYISTASNLLANVFSFFLKTALTTSFVQYLWRLLRVQTMKVSTIDSLFGLKSNIFHMFTAATIRAAPVLCVLSIIMASMTIAVSFAPGAINVVSIQRTSYDSIVVPTFNASFMGNGSGVAANQYSLATLSPIFESANGSVSGFTTSGSLSGKHSNLLSRLAFQTMITGQAFDQPSPCGENCSFVIEFEGPALECNSSSTNIASSHAGNATTDFPFFTIYSGNWTSGLPSATSARPNVLSNGTYTNAHWQSSTLTLLDAEVNVINSTLHNATTTLNTSMTQNNLYCIPGRALYTINNTYISNILTRNITSTFISPLTNLMLSTPNNTVAVPGFANSSGLTTDHGLGTNPANWSAEARAYYCDLNFMTIIDTMFSYLAGEYTAMPAIWFETDEERTQGSITGEGWGESAPTFGNADAGTHGGMLSSMINSLSYPLL
;
A
#
# COMPACT_ATOMS: atom_id res chain seq x y z
N MET A 1 -14.67 -60.90 12.29
CA MET A 1 -13.77 -61.91 11.72
C MET A 1 -12.60 -61.20 11.05
N THR A 2 -11.44 -61.33 11.68
CA THR A 2 -10.06 -61.16 11.15
C THR A 2 -9.82 -60.15 10.02
N MET A 3 -9.33 -58.95 10.41
CA MET A 3 -8.49 -58.10 9.58
C MET A 3 -7.04 -58.60 9.62
N GLY A 4 -6.43 -58.74 8.43
CA GLY A 4 -5.02 -59.05 8.23
C GLY A 4 -4.20 -57.80 7.93
N ASN A 5 -3.03 -57.74 8.54
CA ASN A 5 -2.03 -56.68 8.50
C ASN A 5 -1.33 -56.54 7.13
N THR A 6 -0.96 -55.32 6.77
CA THR A 6 0.23 -55.00 5.96
C THR A 6 0.88 -53.69 6.44
N PRO A 7 2.21 -53.53 6.27
CA PRO A 7 3.02 -52.71 7.18
C PRO A 7 3.45 -51.32 6.65
N SER A 8 3.86 -50.53 7.64
CA SER A 8 4.62 -49.27 7.68
C SER A 8 5.47 -48.91 6.44
N GLY A 9 5.21 -47.71 5.89
CA GLY A 9 6.09 -46.98 5.00
C GLY A 9 6.48 -45.64 5.63
N SER A 10 7.78 -45.46 5.88
CA SER A 10 8.40 -44.23 6.37
C SER A 10 8.39 -43.09 5.33
N PRO A 11 8.28 -41.81 5.75
CA PRO A 11 8.30 -40.67 4.83
C PRO A 11 9.74 -40.27 4.42
N PRO A 12 9.92 -39.67 3.23
CA PRO A 12 11.23 -39.35 2.66
C PRO A 12 11.87 -38.09 3.29
N THR A 13 13.16 -38.21 3.59
CA THR A 13 14.09 -37.14 3.96
C THR A 13 14.42 -36.22 2.77
N PHE A 14 14.31 -34.90 2.97
CA PHE A 14 14.79 -33.87 2.04
C PHE A 14 16.29 -33.56 2.26
N PRO A 15 17.03 -33.17 1.20
CA PRO A 15 18.48 -32.99 1.25
C PRO A 15 18.91 -31.67 1.89
N LYS A 16 19.96 -31.73 2.72
CA LYS A 16 20.73 -30.59 3.21
C LYS A 16 21.70 -30.12 2.11
N ALA A 17 21.61 -28.85 1.72
CA ALA A 17 22.64 -28.19 0.91
C ALA A 17 23.60 -27.41 1.80
N SER A 18 24.89 -27.69 1.67
CA SER A 18 26.01 -26.96 2.28
C SER A 18 26.49 -25.86 1.33
N TRP A 19 26.55 -24.61 1.79
CA TRP A 19 27.24 -23.55 1.07
C TRP A 19 28.43 -23.04 1.87
N VAL A 20 29.60 -23.17 1.24
CA VAL A 20 30.91 -22.69 1.65
C VAL A 20 31.01 -21.21 1.28
N GLN A 21 31.40 -20.36 2.24
CA GLN A 21 31.70 -18.93 2.04
C GLN A 21 33.19 -18.71 1.81
N GLN A 22 33.55 -17.82 0.88
CA GLN A 22 34.78 -17.02 0.92
C GLN A 22 34.57 -15.65 0.20
N PRO A 23 35.41 -14.62 0.49
CA PRO A 23 34.91 -13.26 0.75
C PRO A 23 35.45 -12.15 -0.18
N ARG A 24 34.73 -11.01 -0.21
CA ARG A 24 35.08 -9.59 -0.59
C ARG A 24 33.88 -8.98 -1.36
N ARG A 25 33.50 -7.70 -1.27
CA ARG A 25 34.00 -6.47 -0.65
C ARG A 25 32.78 -5.52 -0.51
N SER A 26 32.87 -4.59 0.43
CA SER A 26 32.04 -3.40 0.70
C SER A 26 31.12 -2.90 -0.42
N ASP A 27 29.83 -2.73 -0.13
CA ASP A 27 29.08 -1.47 -0.31
C ASP A 27 27.74 -1.49 0.47
N THR A 28 27.49 -0.38 1.18
CA THR A 28 26.28 0.21 1.81
C THR A 28 24.99 -0.63 1.94
N PRO A 29 24.40 -0.78 3.15
CA PRO A 29 23.16 -1.54 3.33
C PRO A 29 21.90 -0.69 3.07
N THR A 30 21.15 -1.02 2.03
CA THR A 30 19.72 -0.72 1.91
C THR A 30 18.93 -1.77 2.70
N SER A 31 18.01 -1.32 3.55
CA SER A 31 17.23 -2.19 4.44
C SER A 31 16.22 -3.05 3.67
N VAL A 32 16.48 -4.35 3.64
CA VAL A 32 15.52 -5.38 3.21
C VAL A 32 15.01 -6.09 4.46
N TYR A 33 13.75 -5.88 4.83
CA TYR A 33 13.00 -6.84 5.64
C TYR A 33 11.55 -6.90 5.16
N SER A 34 11.26 -7.96 4.41
CA SER A 34 9.92 -8.51 4.26
C SER A 34 10.02 -9.98 4.63
N ASN A 35 9.54 -10.33 5.84
CA ASN A 35 9.30 -11.69 6.26
C ASN A 35 7.82 -11.76 6.68
N THR A 36 6.96 -12.07 5.72
CA THR A 36 5.53 -12.31 5.95
C THR A 36 5.25 -13.80 5.83
N HIS A 37 5.36 -14.53 6.94
CA HIS A 37 4.68 -15.81 7.13
C HIS A 37 3.89 -15.71 8.44
N SER A 38 2.63 -15.29 8.33
CA SER A 38 1.62 -15.47 9.36
C SER A 38 0.49 -16.32 8.77
N PRO A 39 0.07 -17.41 9.43
CA PRO A 39 -1.06 -18.20 8.97
C PRO A 39 -2.36 -17.43 9.16
N ILE A 40 -3.18 -17.41 8.12
CA ILE A 40 -4.56 -16.92 8.16
C ILE A 40 -5.38 -17.97 8.92
N THR A 41 -5.79 -17.65 10.14
CA THR A 41 -6.81 -18.38 10.89
C THR A 41 -8.01 -17.48 11.14
N GLU A 42 -9.19 -18.09 11.00
CA GLU A 42 -10.53 -17.50 10.93
C GLU A 42 -10.82 -16.43 12.00
N ALA A 43 -11.53 -15.38 11.57
CA ALA A 43 -12.04 -14.32 12.42
C ALA A 43 -13.10 -14.85 13.41
N PRO A 44 -13.09 -14.43 14.69
CA PRO A 44 -14.17 -14.73 15.62
C PRO A 44 -15.39 -13.82 15.36
N ASN A 45 -16.57 -14.41 15.50
CA ASN A 45 -17.87 -13.74 15.35
C ASN A 45 -18.08 -12.67 16.43
N SER A 46 -18.39 -11.43 16.02
CA SER A 46 -18.89 -10.36 16.89
C SER A 46 -20.33 -10.62 17.35
N PRO A 47 -20.74 -10.11 18.53
CA PRO A 47 -22.05 -10.39 19.11
C PRO A 47 -23.18 -9.67 18.38
N THR A 48 -24.31 -10.36 18.30
CA THR A 48 -25.54 -9.98 17.60
C THR A 48 -26.34 -8.95 18.40
N THR A 49 -26.56 -7.75 17.83
CA THR A 49 -27.58 -6.81 18.29
C THR A 49 -28.82 -6.95 17.39
N THR A 50 -29.94 -7.33 17.99
CA THR A 50 -31.22 -7.57 17.32
C THR A 50 -32.03 -6.29 17.13
N THR A 51 -32.47 -5.99 15.90
CA THR A 51 -33.78 -5.36 15.61
C THR A 51 -34.27 -5.66 14.18
N SER A 52 -35.46 -6.31 14.11
CA SER A 52 -36.59 -6.25 13.14
C SER A 52 -36.47 -5.25 11.96
N SER A 53 -36.89 -5.47 10.70
CA SER A 53 -37.90 -6.35 10.04
C SER A 53 -37.76 -6.30 8.49
N SER A 54 -38.18 -7.38 7.82
CA SER A 54 -38.29 -7.74 6.36
C SER A 54 -39.03 -6.76 5.39
N PRO A 55 -39.20 -7.02 4.05
CA PRO A 55 -38.97 -8.28 3.28
C PRO A 55 -38.29 -8.22 1.86
N ARG A 56 -37.47 -9.24 1.61
CA ARG A 56 -37.42 -10.23 0.49
C ARG A 56 -38.03 -9.93 -0.90
N VAL A 57 -37.19 -10.04 -1.95
CA VAL A 57 -37.55 -10.56 -3.30
C VAL A 57 -36.42 -11.50 -3.79
N ALA A 58 -36.81 -12.59 -4.45
CA ALA A 58 -35.97 -13.76 -4.77
C ALA A 58 -35.60 -13.87 -6.26
N ALA A 59 -34.34 -14.28 -6.54
CA ALA A 59 -33.79 -15.25 -7.53
C ALA A 59 -34.19 -15.16 -9.05
N PRO A 60 -33.51 -15.83 -10.05
CA PRO A 60 -32.52 -16.92 -9.92
C PRO A 60 -31.33 -16.99 -10.94
N SER A 61 -30.27 -17.72 -10.50
CA SER A 61 -29.43 -18.78 -11.13
C SER A 61 -28.91 -18.81 -12.60
N ARG A 62 -27.71 -19.42 -12.72
CA ARG A 62 -27.11 -20.25 -13.82
C ARG A 62 -26.48 -19.47 -14.99
N SER A 63 -25.36 -19.86 -15.64
CA SER A 63 -24.67 -21.15 -15.81
C SER A 63 -23.28 -20.96 -16.47
N SER A 64 -22.37 -21.91 -16.20
CA SER A 64 -21.33 -22.51 -17.07
C SER A 64 -20.18 -21.69 -17.68
N SER A 65 -18.96 -22.10 -17.28
CA SER A 65 -17.68 -22.03 -18.00
C SER A 65 -17.75 -22.65 -19.42
N PRO A 66 -16.76 -22.39 -20.30
CA PRO A 66 -15.61 -23.31 -20.31
C PRO A 66 -14.23 -22.69 -20.55
N THR A 67 -13.27 -23.43 -20.00
CA THR A 67 -11.83 -23.49 -20.23
C THR A 67 -11.43 -23.70 -21.70
N ILE A 68 -10.49 -22.91 -22.23
CA ILE A 68 -9.59 -23.32 -23.33
C ILE A 68 -8.18 -22.77 -23.05
N SER A 69 -7.21 -23.68 -23.18
CA SER A 69 -5.76 -23.58 -22.92
C SER A 69 -5.01 -22.62 -23.86
N PRO A 70 -3.74 -22.27 -23.56
CA PRO A 70 -3.01 -21.19 -24.22
C PRO A 70 -2.27 -21.67 -25.48
N ILE A 71 -2.29 -20.86 -26.53
CA ILE A 71 -1.37 -20.98 -27.66
C ILE A 71 -0.18 -20.07 -27.41
N SER A 72 1.00 -20.69 -27.37
CA SER A 72 2.31 -20.10 -27.18
C SER A 72 2.69 -19.11 -28.27
N SER A 73 3.21 -17.96 -27.86
CA SER A 73 3.98 -17.02 -28.66
C SER A 73 5.46 -17.42 -28.70
N ASN A 74 5.97 -17.68 -29.90
CA ASN A 74 7.38 -17.74 -30.30
C ASN A 74 7.36 -17.69 -31.83
N THR A 75 8.18 -16.97 -32.59
CA THR A 75 9.45 -16.29 -32.33
C THR A 75 9.63 -15.29 -33.48
N SER A 76 10.28 -14.17 -33.21
CA SER A 76 10.83 -13.25 -34.19
C SER A 76 11.87 -13.94 -35.09
N SER A 77 11.78 -13.76 -36.40
CA SER A 77 12.94 -13.86 -37.29
C SER A 77 12.77 -12.95 -38.50
N HIS A 78 13.68 -11.98 -38.59
CA HIS A 78 14.04 -11.25 -39.79
C HIS A 78 14.28 -12.19 -40.98
N SER A 79 13.80 -11.84 -42.17
CA SER A 79 14.47 -12.25 -43.40
C SER A 79 14.24 -11.26 -44.54
N GLU A 80 15.35 -10.96 -45.18
CA GLU A 80 15.66 -9.98 -46.20
C GLU A 80 14.86 -10.09 -47.51
N PHE A 81 14.78 -8.93 -48.18
CA PHE A 81 14.38 -8.78 -49.57
C PHE A 81 15.32 -9.54 -50.52
N ARG A 82 14.77 -10.40 -51.39
CA ARG A 82 15.46 -10.92 -52.56
C ARG A 82 14.67 -10.60 -53.83
N SER A 83 15.28 -9.76 -54.66
CA SER A 83 14.84 -9.36 -56.00
C SER A 83 15.00 -10.53 -56.99
N SER A 84 13.94 -10.85 -57.75
CA SER A 84 14.00 -11.80 -58.87
C SER A 84 13.60 -11.12 -60.18
N ARG A 85 14.61 -10.99 -61.03
CA ARG A 85 14.60 -10.61 -62.45
C ARG A 85 13.89 -11.69 -63.28
N TYR A 86 12.94 -11.31 -64.13
CA TYR A 86 12.47 -12.16 -65.24
C TYR A 86 12.58 -11.41 -66.57
N GLN A 87 13.10 -12.13 -67.54
CA GLN A 87 13.54 -11.72 -68.88
C GLN A 87 12.69 -12.51 -69.88
N ILE A 88 12.01 -11.85 -70.83
CA ILE A 88 11.34 -12.52 -71.96
C ILE A 88 11.59 -11.73 -73.25
N THR A 89 12.10 -12.46 -74.24
CA THR A 89 12.54 -12.07 -75.60
C THR A 89 11.36 -12.11 -76.60
N PRO A 90 11.37 -11.35 -77.72
CA PRO A 90 10.22 -11.24 -78.64
C PRO A 90 10.34 -12.15 -79.88
N PRO A 91 9.25 -12.30 -80.67
CA PRO A 91 9.39 -12.71 -82.07
C PRO A 91 8.76 -11.73 -83.09
N GLN A 92 9.21 -11.95 -84.32
CA GLN A 92 9.24 -11.09 -85.50
C GLN A 92 7.95 -11.03 -86.32
N SER A 93 7.87 -9.96 -87.12
CA SER A 93 6.96 -9.72 -88.26
C SER A 93 7.25 -10.65 -89.46
N PRO A 94 6.24 -10.89 -90.31
CA PRO A 94 6.48 -11.01 -91.75
C PRO A 94 5.63 -10.08 -92.62
N ARG A 95 6.20 -9.75 -93.77
CA ARG A 95 5.79 -8.77 -94.79
C ARG A 95 5.19 -9.49 -96.02
N SER A 96 4.10 -8.93 -96.54
CA SER A 96 3.54 -8.95 -97.92
C SER A 96 3.80 -10.12 -98.89
N SER A 97 2.73 -10.63 -99.52
CA SER A 97 2.65 -10.82 -100.98
C SER A 97 1.19 -10.93 -101.46
N ALA A 98 0.99 -10.63 -102.74
CA ALA A 98 -0.29 -10.37 -103.40
C ALA A 98 -0.80 -11.55 -104.26
N ASN A 99 -2.06 -11.39 -104.72
CA ASN A 99 -2.73 -12.06 -105.85
C ASN A 99 -3.23 -13.50 -105.68
N SER A 100 -4.57 -13.69 -105.76
CA SER A 100 -5.25 -14.27 -106.94
C SER A 100 -6.74 -14.57 -106.68
N ARG A 101 -7.47 -14.71 -107.79
CA ARG A 101 -8.93 -14.63 -108.07
C ARG A 101 -9.83 -15.75 -107.50
N PRO A 102 -11.18 -15.62 -107.64
CA PRO A 102 -12.21 -16.41 -106.95
C PRO A 102 -12.81 -17.56 -107.80
N PRO A 103 -13.64 -18.42 -107.17
CA PRO A 103 -14.90 -18.87 -107.79
C PRO A 103 -16.10 -18.73 -106.81
N ARG A 104 -17.21 -18.10 -107.21
CA ARG A 104 -18.36 -18.66 -107.96
C ARG A 104 -19.32 -19.49 -107.08
N SER A 105 -20.40 -18.81 -106.66
CA SER A 105 -21.81 -19.23 -106.64
C SER A 105 -22.14 -20.71 -106.38
N ARG A 106 -22.84 -20.97 -105.27
CA ARG A 106 -23.92 -21.97 -105.26
C ARG A 106 -25.07 -21.53 -104.35
N ASN A 107 -26.22 -21.35 -104.98
CA ASN A 107 -27.53 -21.11 -104.39
C ASN A 107 -27.89 -22.18 -103.37
N GLN A 108 -28.33 -21.77 -102.17
CA GLN A 108 -29.15 -22.62 -101.32
C GLN A 108 -30.22 -21.78 -100.61
N THR A 109 -31.38 -21.74 -101.25
CA THR A 109 -32.66 -21.34 -100.68
C THR A 109 -33.02 -22.31 -99.54
N SER A 110 -32.94 -21.86 -98.29
CA SER A 110 -33.49 -22.58 -97.15
C SER A 110 -34.41 -21.68 -96.32
N ARG A 111 -35.69 -21.72 -96.70
CA ARG A 111 -36.86 -21.83 -95.83
C ARG A 111 -36.82 -21.00 -94.53
N CYS A 112 -37.43 -19.82 -94.59
CA CYS A 112 -37.86 -19.04 -93.44
C CYS A 112 -38.84 -19.88 -92.59
N LYS A 113 -38.34 -20.51 -91.52
CA LYS A 113 -39.19 -21.05 -90.46
C LYS A 113 -39.61 -19.87 -89.59
N SER A 114 -40.91 -19.62 -89.56
CA SER A 114 -41.62 -18.83 -88.57
C SER A 114 -40.94 -18.97 -87.20
N THR A 115 -40.32 -17.88 -86.77
CA THR A 115 -39.85 -17.68 -85.41
C THR A 115 -41.06 -17.69 -84.50
N ASN A 116 -41.21 -18.74 -83.69
CA ASN A 116 -42.05 -18.68 -82.50
C ASN A 116 -41.63 -17.44 -81.71
N PHE A 117 -42.51 -16.44 -81.61
CA PHE A 117 -42.36 -15.37 -80.64
C PHE A 117 -42.33 -16.02 -79.26
N LEU A 118 -41.13 -16.26 -78.73
CA LEU A 118 -40.89 -16.54 -77.32
C LEU A 118 -41.30 -15.28 -76.57
N ALA A 119 -42.60 -15.18 -76.27
CA ALA A 119 -43.11 -14.21 -75.33
C ALA A 119 -42.47 -14.51 -73.97
N SER A 120 -41.41 -13.75 -73.65
CA SER A 120 -40.72 -13.84 -72.36
C SER A 120 -41.73 -13.57 -71.25
N LYS A 121 -42.01 -14.59 -70.45
CA LYS A 121 -42.89 -14.49 -69.28
C LYS A 121 -42.12 -13.70 -68.21
N TRP A 122 -42.27 -12.37 -68.21
CA TRP A 122 -41.68 -11.49 -67.21
C TRP A 122 -42.27 -11.80 -65.83
N GLY A 123 -41.60 -12.65 -65.04
CA GLY A 123 -41.91 -12.80 -63.62
C GLY A 123 -41.52 -11.55 -62.83
N ILE A 124 -42.29 -11.21 -61.79
CA ILE A 124 -41.89 -10.21 -60.81
C ILE A 124 -40.62 -10.73 -60.11
N GLY A 125 -39.48 -10.09 -60.39
CA GLY A 125 -38.19 -10.46 -59.81
C GLY A 125 -38.03 -9.99 -58.37
N TRP A 126 -38.61 -10.70 -57.40
CA TRP A 126 -38.53 -10.38 -55.96
C TRP A 126 -37.12 -10.44 -55.36
N LYS A 127 -36.17 -11.13 -56.02
CA LYS A 127 -34.81 -11.31 -55.52
C LYS A 127 -34.07 -10.00 -55.26
N THR A 128 -34.24 -9.01 -56.14
CA THR A 128 -33.54 -7.73 -56.01
C THR A 128 -34.07 -6.87 -54.85
N PRO A 129 -35.40 -6.62 -54.73
CA PRO A 129 -35.92 -5.84 -53.61
C PRO A 129 -35.67 -6.52 -52.27
N THR A 130 -35.69 -7.86 -52.18
CA THR A 130 -35.35 -8.56 -50.93
C THR A 130 -33.90 -8.34 -50.50
N ILE A 131 -32.94 -8.41 -51.44
CA ILE A 131 -31.53 -8.11 -51.14
C ILE A 131 -31.37 -6.65 -50.69
N MET A 132 -32.00 -5.71 -51.40
CA MET A 132 -31.91 -4.28 -51.08
C MET A 132 -32.46 -3.97 -49.69
N ILE A 133 -33.67 -4.46 -49.37
CA ILE A 133 -34.34 -4.26 -48.08
C ILE A 133 -33.54 -4.95 -46.96
N SER A 134 -33.11 -6.19 -47.17
CA SER A 134 -32.34 -6.95 -46.19
C SER A 134 -31.03 -6.26 -45.84
N CYS A 135 -30.24 -5.84 -46.84
CA CYS A 135 -29.01 -5.10 -46.62
C CYS A 135 -29.25 -3.77 -45.89
N TYR A 136 -30.33 -3.05 -46.20
CA TYR A 136 -30.68 -1.82 -45.50
C TYR A 136 -31.03 -2.06 -44.02
N LEU A 137 -31.82 -3.09 -43.71
CA LEU A 137 -32.16 -3.45 -42.34
C LEU A 137 -30.93 -3.90 -41.54
N LEU A 138 -30.03 -4.67 -42.15
CA LEU A 138 -28.75 -5.06 -41.54
C LEU A 138 -27.85 -3.86 -41.25
N ALA A 139 -27.79 -2.88 -42.16
CA ALA A 139 -27.08 -1.63 -41.92
C ALA A 139 -27.69 -0.87 -40.73
N LEU A 140 -29.02 -0.73 -40.69
CA LEU A 140 -29.70 -0.07 -39.57
C LEU A 140 -29.42 -0.77 -38.23
N ALA A 141 -29.51 -2.10 -38.19
CA ALA A 141 -29.22 -2.89 -36.99
C ALA A 141 -27.77 -2.70 -36.52
N THR A 142 -26.81 -2.69 -37.46
CA THR A 142 -25.39 -2.47 -37.15
C THR A 142 -25.14 -1.07 -36.59
N ALA A 143 -25.81 -0.04 -37.13
CA ALA A 143 -25.71 1.33 -36.64
C ALA A 143 -26.26 1.48 -35.21
N LEU A 144 -27.40 0.85 -34.92
CA LEU A 144 -27.96 0.83 -33.57
C LEU A 144 -27.03 0.12 -32.59
N LEU A 145 -26.47 -1.03 -32.97
CA LEU A 145 -25.50 -1.76 -32.16
C LEU A 145 -24.25 -0.90 -31.86
N HIS A 146 -23.75 -0.18 -32.86
CA HIS A 146 -22.60 0.73 -32.70
C HIS A 146 -22.92 1.89 -31.74
N LEU A 147 -24.11 2.47 -31.83
CA LEU A 147 -24.59 3.49 -30.89
C LEU A 147 -24.72 2.97 -29.46
N PHE A 148 -25.34 1.79 -29.28
CA PHE A 148 -25.51 1.19 -27.96
C PHE A 148 -24.16 0.84 -27.31
N LEU A 149 -23.18 0.40 -28.09
CA LEU A 149 -21.81 0.19 -27.61
C LEU A 149 -21.24 1.47 -27.00
N PHE A 150 -21.36 2.61 -27.70
CA PHE A 150 -20.85 3.90 -27.21
C PHE A 150 -21.58 4.41 -25.98
N ILE A 151 -22.89 4.27 -25.92
CA ILE A 151 -23.68 4.62 -24.73
C ILE A 151 -23.25 3.72 -23.56
N TYR A 152 -23.03 2.43 -23.79
CA TYR A 152 -22.67 1.47 -22.74
C TYR A 152 -21.27 1.70 -22.14
N ILE A 153 -20.30 2.11 -22.96
CA ILE A 153 -18.92 2.37 -22.48
C ILE A 153 -18.76 3.78 -21.91
N SER A 154 -19.70 4.69 -22.16
CA SER A 154 -19.61 6.07 -21.69
C SER A 154 -19.52 6.14 -20.15
N GLY A 155 -18.54 6.88 -19.65
CA GLY A 155 -18.27 7.04 -18.21
C GLY A 155 -17.65 5.82 -17.52
N LYS A 156 -17.32 4.74 -18.25
CA LYS A 156 -16.67 3.56 -17.66
C LYS A 156 -15.15 3.66 -17.70
N ALA A 157 -14.49 2.98 -16.76
CA ALA A 157 -13.04 3.00 -16.65
C ALA A 157 -12.38 2.34 -17.88
N ALA A 158 -11.43 3.05 -18.50
CA ALA A 158 -10.65 2.54 -19.62
C ALA A 158 -9.52 1.60 -19.15
N GLU A 159 -9.01 1.82 -17.93
CA GLU A 159 -7.91 1.09 -17.31
C GLU A 159 -8.21 0.76 -15.84
N GLY A 160 -7.42 -0.14 -15.25
CA GLY A 160 -7.56 -0.56 -13.85
C GLY A 160 -8.45 -1.79 -13.63
N LYS A 161 -8.69 -2.09 -12.34
CA LYS A 161 -9.44 -3.28 -11.88
C LYS A 161 -10.91 -3.25 -12.32
N ASP A 162 -11.48 -2.05 -12.44
CA ASP A 162 -12.89 -1.83 -12.81
C ASP A 162 -13.11 -1.61 -14.32
N ARG A 163 -12.11 -1.92 -15.15
CA ARG A 163 -12.24 -1.77 -16.62
C ARG A 163 -13.17 -2.82 -17.21
N VAL A 164 -14.04 -2.40 -18.12
CA VAL A 164 -14.99 -3.33 -18.80
C VAL A 164 -14.28 -4.21 -19.82
N ALA A 165 -13.45 -3.59 -20.65
CA ALA A 165 -12.66 -4.24 -21.67
C ALA A 165 -11.46 -3.34 -22.00
N PRO A 166 -10.32 -3.90 -22.43
CA PRO A 166 -9.20 -3.10 -22.87
C PRO A 166 -9.59 -2.20 -24.05
N GLN A 167 -9.06 -0.96 -24.06
CA GLN A 167 -9.36 0.04 -25.09
C GLN A 167 -9.13 -0.47 -26.51
N THR A 168 -8.11 -1.32 -26.72
CA THR A 168 -7.83 -1.94 -28.01
C THR A 168 -9.02 -2.74 -28.53
N TYR A 169 -9.67 -3.57 -27.69
CA TYR A 169 -10.83 -4.37 -28.11
C TYR A 169 -12.03 -3.50 -28.46
N ILE A 170 -12.28 -2.45 -27.67
CA ILE A 170 -13.39 -1.50 -27.92
C ILE A 170 -13.17 -0.77 -29.24
N SER A 171 -11.95 -0.30 -29.51
CA SER A 171 -11.58 0.37 -30.76
C SER A 171 -11.71 -0.57 -31.97
N THR A 172 -11.22 -1.81 -31.85
CA THR A 172 -11.35 -2.82 -32.91
C THR A 172 -12.82 -3.16 -33.19
N ALA A 173 -13.64 -3.35 -32.15
CA ALA A 173 -15.06 -3.64 -32.31
C ALA A 173 -15.80 -2.47 -32.98
N SER A 174 -15.51 -1.22 -32.57
CA SER A 174 -16.05 -0.01 -33.20
C SER A 174 -15.71 0.06 -34.69
N ASN A 175 -14.44 -0.16 -35.05
CA ASN A 175 -14.00 -0.14 -36.44
C ASN A 175 -14.64 -1.26 -37.27
N LEU A 176 -14.77 -2.46 -36.70
CA LEU A 176 -15.45 -3.58 -37.35
C LEU A 176 -16.92 -3.24 -37.64
N LEU A 177 -17.65 -2.73 -36.64
CA LEU A 177 -19.06 -2.36 -36.79
C LEU A 177 -19.25 -1.25 -37.83
N ALA A 178 -18.38 -0.24 -37.85
CA ALA A 178 -18.42 0.83 -38.85
C ALA A 178 -18.20 0.30 -40.28
N ASN A 179 -17.25 -0.63 -40.47
CA ASN A 179 -16.99 -1.26 -41.77
C ASN A 179 -18.15 -2.17 -42.21
N VAL A 180 -18.73 -2.94 -41.29
CA VAL A 180 -19.89 -3.81 -41.57
C VAL A 180 -21.11 -2.97 -41.97
N PHE A 181 -21.38 -1.87 -41.26
CA PHE A 181 -22.42 -0.90 -41.61
C PHE A 181 -22.21 -0.36 -43.04
N SER A 182 -20.99 0.09 -43.36
CA SER A 182 -20.64 0.63 -44.67
C SER A 182 -20.80 -0.39 -45.78
N PHE A 183 -20.39 -1.64 -45.53
CA PHE A 183 -20.53 -2.74 -46.49
C PHE A 183 -22.00 -2.97 -46.84
N PHE A 184 -22.87 -3.19 -45.86
CA PHE A 184 -24.29 -3.46 -46.11
C PHE A 184 -24.99 -2.29 -46.79
N LEU A 185 -24.72 -1.06 -46.36
CA LEU A 185 -25.34 0.13 -46.94
C LEU A 185 -24.86 0.36 -48.39
N LYS A 186 -23.57 0.16 -48.68
CA LYS A 186 -23.03 0.20 -50.05
C LYS A 186 -23.63 -0.88 -50.93
N THR A 187 -23.85 -2.09 -50.42
CA THR A 187 -24.51 -3.17 -51.16
C THR A 187 -25.95 -2.80 -51.53
N ALA A 188 -26.72 -2.22 -50.59
CA ALA A 188 -28.07 -1.73 -50.85
C ALA A 188 -28.08 -0.60 -51.90
N LEU A 189 -27.17 0.37 -51.78
CA LEU A 189 -27.03 1.49 -52.72
C LEU A 189 -26.58 1.04 -54.11
N THR A 190 -25.61 0.12 -54.20
CA THR A 190 -25.13 -0.43 -55.47
C THR A 190 -26.24 -1.19 -56.19
N THR A 191 -27.03 -1.95 -55.44
CA THR A 191 -28.19 -2.68 -56.00
C THR A 191 -29.23 -1.70 -56.53
N SER A 192 -29.53 -0.64 -55.77
CA SER A 192 -30.43 0.44 -56.17
C SER A 192 -29.94 1.18 -57.42
N PHE A 193 -28.64 1.50 -57.46
CA PHE A 193 -27.98 2.14 -58.58
C PHE A 193 -28.13 1.31 -59.86
N VAL A 194 -27.85 0.01 -59.79
CA VAL A 194 -27.96 -0.89 -60.96
C VAL A 194 -29.41 -0.97 -61.44
N GLN A 195 -30.39 -1.10 -60.54
CA GLN A 195 -31.80 -1.14 -60.94
C GLN A 195 -32.26 0.16 -61.59
N TYR A 196 -31.87 1.30 -61.02
CA TYR A 196 -32.22 2.60 -61.57
C TYR A 196 -31.55 2.84 -62.93
N LEU A 197 -30.28 2.42 -63.09
CA LEU A 197 -29.57 2.46 -64.36
C LEU A 197 -30.30 1.65 -65.43
N TRP A 198 -30.70 0.41 -65.14
CA TRP A 198 -31.45 -0.42 -66.09
C TRP A 198 -32.81 0.17 -66.44
N ARG A 199 -33.51 0.78 -65.47
CA ARG A 199 -34.77 1.51 -65.74
C ARG A 199 -34.52 2.69 -66.67
N LEU A 200 -33.49 3.47 -66.41
CA LEU A 200 -33.15 4.66 -67.19
C LEU A 200 -32.80 4.30 -68.64
N LEU A 201 -32.00 3.23 -68.84
CA LEU A 201 -31.65 2.72 -70.17
C LEU A 201 -32.86 2.18 -70.96
N ARG A 202 -33.93 1.76 -70.29
CA ARG A 202 -35.17 1.31 -70.95
C ARG A 202 -36.12 2.45 -71.30
N VAL A 203 -36.10 3.54 -70.54
CA VAL A 203 -37.04 4.66 -70.69
C VAL A 203 -36.47 5.76 -71.57
N GLN A 204 -35.15 5.95 -71.59
CA GLN A 204 -34.49 7.06 -72.27
C GLN A 204 -33.40 6.56 -73.23
N THR A 205 -33.42 7.07 -74.46
CA THR A 205 -32.34 6.84 -75.43
C THR A 205 -31.14 7.73 -75.10
N MET A 206 -29.94 7.15 -75.07
CA MET A 206 -28.70 7.86 -74.69
C MET A 206 -27.58 7.55 -75.67
N LYS A 207 -26.63 8.48 -75.79
CA LYS A 207 -25.40 8.24 -76.56
C LYS A 207 -24.58 7.15 -75.89
N VAL A 208 -23.92 6.31 -76.68
CA VAL A 208 -23.07 5.22 -76.18
C VAL A 208 -21.99 5.73 -75.22
N SER A 209 -21.42 6.91 -75.47
CA SER A 209 -20.44 7.55 -74.58
C SER A 209 -21.02 7.96 -73.21
N THR A 210 -22.29 8.35 -73.15
CA THR A 210 -23.00 8.65 -71.89
C THR A 210 -23.27 7.36 -71.13
N ILE A 211 -23.65 6.28 -71.82
CA ILE A 211 -23.86 4.96 -71.22
C ILE A 211 -22.56 4.45 -70.60
N ASP A 212 -21.44 4.54 -71.33
CA ASP A 212 -20.12 4.16 -70.84
C ASP A 212 -19.72 4.98 -69.59
N SER A 213 -19.98 6.29 -69.61
CA SER A 213 -19.77 7.16 -68.44
C SER A 213 -20.65 6.76 -67.23
N LEU A 214 -21.88 6.31 -67.46
CA LEU A 214 -22.80 5.83 -66.41
C LEU A 214 -22.36 4.50 -65.78
N PHE A 215 -21.76 3.59 -66.55
CA PHE A 215 -21.14 2.39 -65.99
C PHE A 215 -19.83 2.71 -65.27
N GLY A 216 -19.07 3.69 -65.77
CA GLY A 216 -17.84 4.20 -65.15
C GLY A 216 -18.05 4.89 -63.80
N LEU A 217 -19.24 5.45 -63.53
CA LEU A 217 -19.57 6.09 -62.24
C LEU A 217 -19.39 5.17 -61.02
N LYS A 218 -19.50 3.85 -61.19
CA LYS A 218 -19.29 2.88 -60.11
C LYS A 218 -17.81 2.72 -59.73
N SER A 219 -16.89 2.83 -60.69
CA SER A 219 -15.46 2.64 -60.48
C SER A 219 -14.70 3.95 -60.32
N ASN A 220 -15.18 5.02 -60.96
CA ASN A 220 -14.53 6.31 -60.99
C ASN A 220 -15.56 7.45 -60.90
N ILE A 221 -15.64 8.04 -59.71
CA ILE A 221 -16.51 9.18 -59.38
C ILE A 221 -16.27 10.38 -60.28
N PHE A 222 -15.07 10.54 -60.86
CA PHE A 222 -14.76 11.69 -61.70
C PHE A 222 -15.54 11.71 -63.02
N HIS A 223 -16.07 10.57 -63.50
CA HIS A 223 -16.95 10.54 -64.67
C HIS A 223 -18.26 11.32 -64.44
N MET A 224 -18.64 11.54 -63.18
CA MET A 224 -19.79 12.35 -62.81
C MET A 224 -19.63 13.82 -63.22
N PHE A 225 -18.42 14.37 -63.30
CA PHE A 225 -18.22 15.81 -63.59
C PHE A 225 -18.44 16.19 -65.06
N THR A 226 -18.82 15.23 -65.91
CA THR A 226 -19.25 15.54 -67.27
C THR A 226 -20.67 16.10 -67.24
N ALA A 227 -20.86 17.34 -67.70
CA ALA A 227 -22.17 18.02 -67.70
C ALA A 227 -23.27 17.21 -68.41
N ALA A 228 -22.90 16.41 -69.42
CA ALA A 228 -23.81 15.50 -70.11
C ALA A 228 -24.36 14.39 -69.19
N THR A 229 -23.55 13.86 -68.29
CA THR A 229 -23.92 12.76 -67.39
C THR A 229 -24.78 13.23 -66.23
N ILE A 230 -24.46 14.40 -65.65
CA ILE A 230 -25.27 15.03 -64.59
C ILE A 230 -26.68 15.35 -65.10
N ARG A 231 -26.77 15.94 -66.30
CA ARG A 231 -28.06 16.30 -66.89
C ARG A 231 -28.89 15.07 -67.29
N ALA A 232 -28.23 13.99 -67.70
CA ALA A 232 -28.90 12.75 -68.11
C ALA A 232 -29.36 11.88 -66.93
N ALA A 233 -28.61 11.86 -65.81
CA ALA A 233 -28.87 10.94 -64.71
C ALA A 233 -28.54 11.53 -63.31
N PRO A 234 -29.24 12.59 -62.86
CA PRO A 234 -28.92 13.26 -61.60
C PRO A 234 -29.03 12.33 -60.38
N VAL A 235 -30.00 11.39 -60.38
CA VAL A 235 -30.20 10.43 -59.29
C VAL A 235 -29.01 9.45 -59.16
N LEU A 236 -28.46 8.98 -60.28
CA LEU A 236 -27.28 8.09 -60.27
C LEU A 236 -26.03 8.81 -59.78
N CYS A 237 -25.91 10.11 -60.08
CA CYS A 237 -24.84 10.97 -59.57
C CYS A 237 -24.93 11.08 -58.05
N VAL A 238 -26.12 11.37 -57.50
CA VAL A 238 -26.35 11.46 -56.04
C VAL A 238 -26.02 10.14 -55.33
N LEU A 239 -26.50 9.00 -55.85
CA LEU A 239 -26.18 7.69 -55.27
C LEU A 239 -24.67 7.40 -55.28
N SER A 240 -23.97 7.82 -56.34
CA SER A 240 -22.52 7.66 -56.44
C SER A 240 -21.76 8.53 -55.44
N ILE A 241 -22.19 9.77 -55.23
CA ILE A 241 -21.64 10.66 -54.19
C ILE A 241 -21.84 10.07 -52.80
N ILE A 242 -23.02 9.52 -52.50
CA ILE A 242 -23.31 8.89 -51.21
C ILE A 242 -22.42 7.66 -50.99
N MET A 243 -22.24 6.82 -52.02
CA MET A 243 -21.33 5.66 -51.94
C MET A 243 -19.87 6.08 -51.74
N ALA A 244 -19.46 7.20 -52.36
CA ALA A 244 -18.14 7.78 -52.20
C ALA A 244 -17.91 8.34 -50.79
N SER A 245 -18.84 9.13 -50.27
CA SER A 245 -18.71 9.78 -48.97
C SER A 245 -18.66 8.79 -47.81
N MET A 246 -19.18 7.58 -47.98
CA MET A 246 -19.12 6.51 -46.98
C MET A 246 -17.70 6.05 -46.64
N THR A 247 -16.74 6.11 -47.57
CA THR A 247 -15.34 5.78 -47.21
C THR A 247 -14.75 6.81 -46.25
N ILE A 248 -15.10 8.08 -46.46
CA ILE A 248 -14.70 9.19 -45.61
C ILE A 248 -15.38 9.05 -44.23
N ALA A 249 -16.69 8.84 -44.20
CA ALA A 249 -17.44 8.73 -42.94
C ALA A 249 -16.92 7.62 -42.01
N VAL A 250 -16.58 6.44 -42.54
CA VAL A 250 -16.07 5.31 -41.74
C VAL A 250 -14.70 5.59 -41.12
N SER A 251 -13.86 6.41 -41.78
CA SER A 251 -12.53 6.76 -41.25
C SER A 251 -12.58 7.56 -39.95
N PHE A 252 -13.70 8.24 -39.65
CA PHE A 252 -13.86 9.01 -38.42
C PHE A 252 -14.37 8.18 -37.23
N ALA A 253 -14.89 6.97 -37.45
CA ALA A 253 -15.47 6.15 -36.37
C ALA A 253 -14.50 5.82 -35.22
N PRO A 254 -13.20 5.52 -35.46
CA PRO A 254 -12.24 5.30 -34.37
C PRO A 254 -11.95 6.57 -33.55
N GLY A 255 -12.07 7.76 -34.16
CA GLY A 255 -11.81 9.05 -33.51
C GLY A 255 -12.92 9.54 -32.59
N ALA A 256 -14.06 8.85 -32.56
CA ALA A 256 -15.20 9.21 -31.70
C ALA A 256 -15.02 8.83 -30.22
N ILE A 257 -13.98 8.05 -29.89
CA ILE A 257 -13.67 7.63 -28.51
C ILE A 257 -12.55 8.51 -27.96
N ASN A 258 -12.82 9.25 -26.89
CA ASN A 258 -11.81 9.96 -26.10
C ASN A 258 -11.58 9.26 -24.76
N VAL A 259 -10.31 9.18 -24.35
CA VAL A 259 -9.95 8.78 -22.98
C VAL A 259 -9.48 10.04 -22.27
N VAL A 260 -10.16 10.34 -21.16
CA VAL A 260 -9.83 11.48 -20.31
C VAL A 260 -9.36 10.95 -18.97
N SER A 261 -8.20 11.42 -18.51
CA SER A 261 -7.70 11.12 -17.17
C SER A 261 -8.55 11.89 -16.15
N ILE A 262 -9.27 11.17 -15.30
CA ILE A 262 -10.08 11.73 -14.22
C ILE A 262 -9.59 11.12 -12.92
N GLN A 263 -9.34 11.95 -11.91
CA GLN A 263 -9.02 11.47 -10.57
C GLN A 263 -10.27 10.85 -9.95
N ARG A 264 -10.19 9.57 -9.61
CA ARG A 264 -11.30 8.83 -8.99
C ARG A 264 -10.85 8.32 -7.62
N THR A 265 -11.61 8.65 -6.59
CA THR A 265 -11.43 8.05 -5.27
C THR A 265 -12.06 6.66 -5.27
N SER A 266 -11.29 5.67 -4.83
CA SER A 266 -11.76 4.30 -4.61
C SER A 266 -11.59 3.98 -3.13
N TYR A 267 -12.59 3.34 -2.54
CA TYR A 267 -12.54 2.87 -1.17
C TYR A 267 -12.34 1.36 -1.21
N ASP A 268 -11.22 0.88 -0.67
CA ASP A 268 -10.93 -0.55 -0.53
C ASP A 268 -10.65 -0.85 0.94
N SER A 269 -11.13 -1.99 1.43
CA SER A 269 -10.87 -2.45 2.78
C SER A 269 -9.54 -3.20 2.79
N ILE A 270 -8.50 -2.55 3.30
CA ILE A 270 -7.18 -3.14 3.46
C ILE A 270 -6.90 -3.45 4.94
N VAL A 271 -6.20 -4.55 5.19
CA VAL A 271 -5.76 -4.90 6.55
C VAL A 271 -4.43 -4.21 6.81
N VAL A 272 -4.40 -3.30 7.78
CA VAL A 272 -3.18 -2.64 8.26
C VAL A 272 -2.83 -3.21 9.63
N PRO A 273 -1.59 -3.70 9.85
CA PRO A 273 -1.21 -4.25 11.14
C PRO A 273 -1.15 -3.15 12.21
N THR A 274 -1.78 -3.40 13.35
CA THR A 274 -1.70 -2.55 14.53
C THR A 274 -1.14 -3.34 15.71
N PHE A 275 -0.63 -2.62 16.72
CA PHE A 275 -0.20 -3.24 17.96
C PHE A 275 -1.40 -3.53 18.86
N ASN A 276 -1.45 -4.73 19.44
CA ASN A 276 -2.44 -5.11 20.43
C ASN A 276 -1.73 -5.72 21.65
N ALA A 277 -1.65 -4.94 22.72
CA ALA A 277 -0.97 -5.34 23.97
C ALA A 277 -1.62 -6.54 24.67
N SER A 278 -2.89 -6.84 24.39
CA SER A 278 -3.62 -7.99 24.97
C SER A 278 -3.45 -9.27 24.15
N PHE A 279 -2.78 -9.22 23.00
CA PHE A 279 -2.64 -10.40 22.14
C PHE A 279 -1.65 -11.41 22.74
N MET A 280 -2.13 -12.64 22.95
CA MET A 280 -1.37 -13.75 23.56
C MET A 280 -1.41 -15.03 22.70
N GLY A 281 -1.72 -14.91 21.41
CA GLY A 281 -1.87 -16.04 20.49
C GLY A 281 -3.03 -16.97 20.90
N ASN A 282 -2.74 -18.28 21.06
CA ASN A 282 -3.74 -19.27 21.48
C ASN A 282 -4.01 -19.28 23.00
N GLY A 283 -3.42 -18.36 23.77
CA GLY A 283 -3.56 -18.29 25.22
C GLY A 283 -2.74 -19.33 25.99
N SER A 284 -1.90 -20.13 25.32
CA SER A 284 -0.92 -20.99 26.00
C SER A 284 0.23 -20.18 26.59
N GLY A 285 0.94 -20.73 27.59
CA GLY A 285 2.12 -20.08 28.15
C GLY A 285 3.21 -19.84 27.10
N VAL A 286 3.41 -20.79 26.17
CA VAL A 286 4.37 -20.66 25.06
C VAL A 286 3.98 -19.49 24.15
N ALA A 287 2.72 -19.41 23.72
CA ALA A 287 2.27 -18.33 22.83
C ALA A 287 2.27 -16.97 23.53
N ALA A 288 1.81 -16.89 24.78
CA ALA A 288 1.83 -15.65 25.56
C ALA A 288 3.27 -15.14 25.75
N ASN A 289 4.22 -16.00 26.12
CA ASN A 289 5.63 -15.60 26.20
C ASN A 289 6.26 -15.32 24.82
N GLN A 290 5.70 -15.86 23.74
CA GLN A 290 6.14 -15.56 22.38
C GLN A 290 5.79 -14.13 21.97
N TYR A 291 4.55 -13.71 22.24
CA TYR A 291 4.00 -12.42 21.81
C TYR A 291 4.12 -11.30 22.86
N SER A 292 4.53 -11.63 24.09
CA SER A 292 4.85 -10.66 25.14
C SER A 292 6.13 -9.86 24.80
N LEU A 293 6.13 -8.58 25.14
CA LEU A 293 7.31 -7.72 25.07
C LEU A 293 8.25 -7.96 26.27
N ALA A 294 7.68 -8.31 27.43
CA ALA A 294 8.41 -8.71 28.63
C ALA A 294 8.72 -10.21 28.62
N THR A 295 9.81 -10.60 29.27
CA THR A 295 10.18 -12.00 29.47
C THR A 295 9.32 -12.61 30.59
N LEU A 296 8.52 -13.63 30.25
CA LEU A 296 7.67 -14.34 31.20
C LEU A 296 8.36 -15.62 31.67
N SER A 297 8.60 -15.74 32.97
CA SER A 297 9.19 -16.92 33.58
C SER A 297 8.09 -17.80 34.17
N PRO A 298 7.95 -19.08 33.76
CA PRO A 298 6.90 -19.95 34.27
C PRO A 298 7.10 -20.26 35.75
N ILE A 299 5.99 -20.37 36.48
CA ILE A 299 5.95 -20.88 37.84
C ILE A 299 5.19 -22.21 37.82
N PHE A 300 5.83 -23.23 38.38
CA PHE A 300 5.30 -24.59 38.40
C PHE A 300 4.30 -24.78 39.53
N GLU A 301 3.32 -25.61 39.24
CA GLU A 301 2.29 -26.01 40.18
C GLU A 301 2.91 -26.73 41.38
N SER A 302 2.62 -26.25 42.60
CA SER A 302 3.04 -26.96 43.81
C SER A 302 2.30 -28.30 43.94
N ALA A 303 2.85 -29.25 44.70
CA ALA A 303 2.26 -30.58 44.90
C ALA A 303 0.79 -30.56 45.41
N ASN A 304 0.32 -29.41 45.92
CA ASN A 304 -1.04 -29.19 46.38
C ASN A 304 -1.97 -28.57 45.29
N GLY A 305 -1.52 -28.44 44.03
CA GLY A 305 -2.30 -27.88 42.93
C GLY A 305 -2.52 -26.36 42.99
N SER A 306 -1.78 -25.64 43.84
CA SER A 306 -2.24 -24.33 44.32
C SER A 306 -1.87 -23.14 43.43
N VAL A 307 -0.79 -23.17 42.63
CA VAL A 307 -0.36 -22.01 41.82
C VAL A 307 0.44 -22.45 40.59
N SER A 308 -0.19 -22.47 39.41
CA SER A 308 0.53 -22.43 38.12
C SER A 308 0.37 -21.02 37.55
N GLY A 309 1.43 -20.46 36.95
CA GLY A 309 1.44 -19.05 36.59
C GLY A 309 2.76 -18.57 36.00
N PHE A 310 3.02 -17.26 36.11
CA PHE A 310 4.31 -16.67 35.71
C PHE A 310 4.78 -15.55 36.62
N THR A 311 6.09 -15.35 36.67
CA THR A 311 6.74 -14.12 37.15
C THR A 311 7.34 -13.36 35.97
N THR A 312 7.67 -12.10 36.20
CA THR A 312 8.41 -11.27 35.24
C THR A 312 9.81 -11.02 35.80
N SER A 313 10.83 -11.29 35.00
CA SER A 313 12.13 -10.65 35.23
C SER A 313 11.94 -9.19 34.81
N GLY A 314 12.19 -8.23 35.69
CA GLY A 314 11.84 -6.82 35.49
C GLY A 314 12.22 -6.22 34.13
N SER A 315 11.65 -5.06 33.85
CA SER A 315 11.60 -4.41 32.53
C SER A 315 12.97 -4.22 31.83
N LEU A 316 14.06 -4.14 32.60
CA LEU A 316 15.43 -3.95 32.12
C LEU A 316 16.01 -5.10 31.28
N SER A 317 15.37 -6.27 31.19
CA SER A 317 15.81 -7.40 30.35
C SER A 317 14.68 -8.01 29.53
N GLY A 318 13.94 -7.16 28.81
CA GLY A 318 12.93 -7.61 27.85
C GLY A 318 13.52 -8.48 26.74
N LYS A 319 12.75 -9.47 26.27
CA LYS A 319 13.10 -10.45 25.23
C LYS A 319 13.53 -9.83 23.89
N HIS A 320 13.05 -8.62 23.61
CA HIS A 320 13.32 -7.85 22.38
C HIS A 320 14.05 -6.52 22.65
N SER A 321 14.73 -6.40 23.79
CA SER A 321 15.33 -5.14 24.28
C SER A 321 16.13 -4.42 23.19
N ASN A 322 17.04 -5.08 22.48
CA ASN A 322 17.87 -4.41 21.47
C ASN A 322 17.09 -3.80 20.29
N LEU A 323 15.98 -4.39 19.84
CA LEU A 323 15.18 -3.80 18.76
C LEU A 323 14.29 -2.67 19.29
N LEU A 324 13.61 -2.91 20.41
CA LEU A 324 12.68 -1.95 21.00
C LEU A 324 13.42 -0.72 21.51
N SER A 325 14.57 -0.90 22.18
CA SER A 325 15.43 0.18 22.64
C SER A 325 15.98 0.99 21.47
N ARG A 326 16.44 0.33 20.39
CA ARG A 326 16.91 1.06 19.19
C ARG A 326 15.79 1.87 18.53
N LEU A 327 14.59 1.30 18.45
CA LEU A 327 13.42 1.98 17.89
C LEU A 327 13.06 3.20 18.76
N ALA A 328 12.95 3.00 20.08
CA ALA A 328 12.66 4.04 21.05
C ALA A 328 13.70 5.17 20.98
N PHE A 329 14.99 4.85 21.01
CA PHE A 329 16.08 5.81 20.90
C PHE A 329 15.98 6.65 19.63
N GLN A 330 15.79 6.01 18.49
CA GLN A 330 15.72 6.71 17.22
C GLN A 330 14.48 7.60 17.14
N THR A 331 13.31 7.13 17.59
CA THR A 331 12.08 7.95 17.63
C THR A 331 12.20 9.14 18.58
N MET A 332 12.88 8.99 19.72
CA MET A 332 13.12 10.10 20.65
C MET A 332 14.06 11.14 20.07
N ILE A 333 15.10 10.74 19.32
CA ILE A 333 16.00 11.70 18.66
C ILE A 333 15.31 12.42 17.51
N THR A 334 14.54 11.70 16.69
CA THR A 334 13.88 12.29 15.52
C THR A 334 12.64 13.09 15.89
N GLY A 335 12.06 12.85 17.06
CA GLY A 335 10.76 13.41 17.48
C GLY A 335 9.58 12.94 16.61
N GLN A 336 9.79 11.95 15.74
CA GLN A 336 8.79 11.50 14.77
C GLN A 336 8.88 9.98 14.56
N ALA A 337 7.72 9.35 14.37
CA ALA A 337 7.63 7.94 14.00
C ALA A 337 8.16 7.70 12.58
N PHE A 338 8.74 6.52 12.35
CA PHE A 338 9.31 6.12 11.07
C PHE A 338 8.30 6.13 9.93
N ASP A 339 8.77 6.48 8.73
CA ASP A 339 7.97 6.34 7.52
C ASP A 339 7.72 4.86 7.19
N GLN A 340 6.49 4.55 6.82
CA GLN A 340 6.09 3.22 6.37
C GLN A 340 5.60 3.29 4.93
N PRO A 341 5.84 2.26 4.09
CA PRO A 341 5.35 2.26 2.72
C PRO A 341 3.82 2.25 2.69
N SER A 342 3.24 2.90 1.68
CA SER A 342 1.79 2.95 1.54
C SER A 342 1.20 1.57 1.25
N PRO A 343 0.16 1.14 1.98
CA PRO A 343 -0.48 -0.16 1.77
C PRO A 343 -1.44 -0.20 0.57
N CYS A 344 -1.90 0.96 0.07
CA CYS A 344 -2.89 1.03 -1.03
C CYS A 344 -2.44 1.83 -2.27
N GLY A 345 -1.13 2.11 -2.38
CA GLY A 345 -0.53 2.80 -3.53
C GLY A 345 -0.10 4.24 -3.23
N GLU A 346 0.36 4.97 -4.23
CA GLU A 346 1.06 6.25 -4.02
C GLU A 346 0.21 7.35 -3.38
N ASN A 347 -1.09 7.35 -3.69
CA ASN A 347 -2.09 8.26 -3.14
C ASN A 347 -3.11 7.45 -2.33
N CYS A 348 -2.89 7.36 -1.03
CA CYS A 348 -3.63 6.49 -0.13
C CYS A 348 -3.96 7.26 1.14
N SER A 349 -5.22 7.26 1.57
CA SER A 349 -5.60 7.79 2.87
C SER A 349 -6.36 6.74 3.67
N PHE A 350 -5.96 6.56 4.92
CA PHE A 350 -6.61 5.62 5.82
C PHE A 350 -6.45 6.06 7.26
N VAL A 351 -7.43 5.67 8.08
CA VAL A 351 -7.45 5.92 9.51
C VAL A 351 -7.21 4.60 10.23
N ILE A 352 -6.30 4.61 11.20
CA ILE A 352 -6.12 3.50 12.14
C ILE A 352 -6.44 3.96 13.55
N GLU A 353 -7.08 3.07 14.30
CA GLU A 353 -7.39 3.27 15.71
C GLU A 353 -6.81 2.11 16.51
N PHE A 354 -6.04 2.41 17.55
CA PHE A 354 -5.49 1.39 18.45
C PHE A 354 -5.21 1.96 19.83
N GLU A 355 -5.16 1.07 20.82
CA GLU A 355 -4.74 1.42 22.18
C GLU A 355 -3.22 1.40 22.28
N GLY A 356 -2.64 2.51 22.72
CA GLY A 356 -1.21 2.71 22.88
C GLY A 356 -0.82 3.14 24.29
N PRO A 357 0.48 3.06 24.64
CA PRO A 357 0.97 3.61 25.89
C PRO A 357 0.91 5.15 25.86
N ALA A 358 0.54 5.76 26.99
CA ALA A 358 0.51 7.21 27.15
C ALA A 358 1.04 7.62 28.53
N LEU A 359 1.36 8.90 28.68
CA LEU A 359 1.77 9.48 29.96
C LEU A 359 0.94 10.70 30.25
N GLU A 360 0.45 10.77 31.49
CA GLU A 360 -0.18 11.96 32.03
C GLU A 360 0.83 12.63 32.97
N CYS A 361 1.36 13.77 32.54
CA CYS A 361 2.43 14.47 33.26
C CYS A 361 1.94 15.78 33.86
N ASN A 362 2.37 16.06 35.09
CA ASN A 362 2.22 17.34 35.75
C ASN A 362 3.61 17.94 35.98
N SER A 363 3.77 19.23 35.69
CA SER A 363 5.02 19.96 35.89
C SER A 363 4.87 20.98 37.02
N SER A 364 5.93 21.15 37.79
CA SER A 364 6.02 22.18 38.83
C SER A 364 7.39 22.82 38.78
N SER A 365 7.46 24.12 39.05
CA SER A 365 8.68 24.91 38.97
C SER A 365 8.90 25.67 40.29
N THR A 366 10.09 25.56 40.85
CA THR A 366 10.49 26.23 42.10
C THR A 366 11.83 26.93 41.91
N ASN A 367 11.91 28.20 42.30
CA ASN A 367 13.18 28.93 42.32
C ASN A 367 13.95 28.61 43.60
N ILE A 368 15.23 28.30 43.44
CA ILE A 368 16.14 27.90 44.50
C ILE A 368 17.33 28.86 44.46
N ALA A 369 17.59 29.49 45.59
CA ALA A 369 18.84 30.21 45.82
C ALA A 369 19.74 29.32 46.69
N SER A 370 20.99 29.10 46.26
CA SER A 370 21.97 28.33 47.04
C SER A 370 23.27 29.10 47.17
N SER A 371 23.87 29.09 48.36
CA SER A 371 25.16 29.72 48.63
C SER A 371 26.13 28.69 49.20
N HIS A 372 27.32 28.58 48.60
CA HIS A 372 28.35 27.62 49.00
C HIS A 372 29.67 28.35 49.25
N ALA A 373 30.26 28.16 50.44
CA ALA A 373 31.54 28.73 50.82
C ALA A 373 32.64 27.67 50.76
N GLY A 374 33.73 27.94 50.04
CA GLY A 374 34.90 27.05 49.90
C GLY A 374 36.23 27.78 50.08
N ASN A 375 37.26 27.05 50.51
CA ASN A 375 38.61 27.60 50.79
C ASN A 375 39.51 27.65 49.55
N ALA A 376 39.11 27.02 48.44
CA ALA A 376 39.83 27.01 47.17
C ALA A 376 38.86 27.10 45.98
N THR A 377 39.32 27.64 44.86
CA THR A 377 38.54 27.76 43.60
C THR A 377 38.18 26.41 42.97
N THR A 378 38.76 25.30 43.43
CA THR A 378 38.50 23.93 42.95
C THR A 378 37.42 23.19 43.76
N ASP A 379 36.93 23.75 44.85
CA ASP A 379 36.00 23.07 45.79
C ASP A 379 34.51 23.37 45.54
N PHE A 380 34.15 23.85 44.34
CA PHE A 380 32.73 24.09 44.05
C PHE A 380 31.94 22.78 43.92
N PRO A 381 30.71 22.73 44.46
CA PRO A 381 29.91 21.52 44.44
C PRO A 381 29.44 21.20 43.01
N PHE A 382 29.38 19.91 42.71
CA PHE A 382 28.63 19.43 41.55
C PHE A 382 27.14 19.50 41.85
N PHE A 383 26.37 20.14 40.97
CA PHE A 383 24.92 20.17 41.05
C PHE A 383 24.36 19.04 40.19
N THR A 384 23.36 18.33 40.73
CA THR A 384 22.58 17.38 39.92
C THR A 384 21.64 18.18 39.03
N ILE A 385 22.06 18.41 37.79
CA ILE A 385 21.32 19.22 36.81
C ILE A 385 20.13 18.47 36.21
N TYR A 386 20.18 17.15 36.26
CA TYR A 386 19.07 16.28 35.91
C TYR A 386 19.09 15.04 36.79
N SER A 387 17.94 14.62 37.29
CA SER A 387 17.72 13.30 37.89
C SER A 387 16.39 12.78 37.38
N GLY A 388 16.35 11.54 36.92
CA GLY A 388 15.16 10.89 36.40
C GLY A 388 15.08 9.45 36.90
N ASN A 389 13.98 9.08 37.53
CA ASN A 389 13.77 7.72 38.00
C ASN A 389 12.30 7.34 38.11
N TRP A 390 12.04 6.04 38.00
CA TRP A 390 10.75 5.46 38.37
C TRP A 390 10.69 5.29 39.88
N THR A 391 9.79 6.02 40.52
CA THR A 391 9.48 5.86 41.93
C THR A 391 8.30 4.88 42.04
N SER A 392 8.51 3.77 42.76
CA SER A 392 7.57 2.68 43.08
C SER A 392 7.30 1.58 42.03
N GLY A 393 7.37 0.33 42.52
CA GLY A 393 6.64 -0.84 42.01
C GLY A 393 7.31 -1.72 40.94
N LEU A 394 8.27 -1.22 40.16
CA LEU A 394 8.97 -2.09 39.22
C LEU A 394 9.82 -3.11 39.99
N PRO A 395 9.80 -4.40 39.62
CA PRO A 395 10.63 -5.40 40.26
C PRO A 395 12.10 -5.12 39.91
N SER A 396 12.76 -4.28 40.71
CA SER A 396 14.22 -4.30 40.81
C SER A 396 14.62 -5.68 41.29
N ALA A 397 15.46 -6.36 40.50
CA ALA A 397 15.82 -7.76 40.65
C ALA A 397 16.55 -8.11 41.98
N THR A 398 16.75 -7.15 42.89
CA THR A 398 17.77 -7.24 43.95
C THR A 398 17.29 -6.95 45.36
N SER A 399 16.03 -6.63 45.63
CA SER A 399 15.59 -6.43 47.03
C SER A 399 14.22 -7.04 47.35
N ALA A 400 14.26 -8.21 48.00
CA ALA A 400 13.12 -8.78 48.72
C ALA A 400 12.76 -7.84 49.89
N ARG A 401 11.77 -6.96 49.69
CA ARG A 401 11.17 -6.22 50.80
C ARG A 401 10.19 -7.11 51.58
N PRO A 402 10.09 -6.97 52.91
CA PRO A 402 9.21 -7.81 53.72
C PRO A 402 7.75 -7.41 53.53
N ASN A 403 6.92 -8.40 53.17
CA ASN A 403 5.48 -8.55 53.46
C ASN A 403 4.74 -7.28 53.92
N VAL A 404 4.50 -6.34 53.02
CA VAL A 404 3.38 -5.41 53.18
C VAL A 404 2.18 -6.09 52.54
N LEU A 405 1.23 -6.52 53.37
CA LEU A 405 -0.10 -6.95 52.94
C LEU A 405 -0.81 -5.74 52.29
N SER A 406 -0.56 -5.53 51.01
CA SER A 406 -1.21 -4.49 50.21
C SER A 406 -2.66 -4.89 49.99
N ASN A 407 -3.55 -4.23 50.71
CA ASN A 407 -5.00 -4.41 50.68
C ASN A 407 -5.57 -3.93 49.32
N GLY A 408 -5.37 -4.71 48.25
CA GLY A 408 -5.94 -4.47 46.92
C GLY A 408 -5.59 -3.13 46.26
N THR A 409 -4.65 -2.36 46.83
CA THR A 409 -4.24 -1.06 46.31
C THR A 409 -3.24 -1.25 45.19
N TYR A 410 -3.73 -1.01 43.97
CA TYR A 410 -2.96 -0.85 42.74
C TYR A 410 -1.67 -0.05 42.98
N THR A 411 -0.53 -0.60 42.58
CA THR A 411 0.73 0.15 42.61
C THR A 411 0.83 1.00 41.35
N ASN A 412 0.64 2.30 41.52
CA ASN A 412 0.89 3.26 40.45
C ASN A 412 2.40 3.51 40.36
N ALA A 413 3.06 2.88 39.40
CA ALA A 413 4.38 3.32 38.98
C ALA A 413 4.28 4.78 38.55
N HIS A 414 5.23 5.61 38.95
CA HIS A 414 5.27 7.00 38.51
C HIS A 414 6.70 7.37 38.18
N TRP A 415 6.85 8.16 37.13
CA TRP A 415 8.13 8.73 36.75
C TRP A 415 8.28 10.08 37.42
N GLN A 416 9.40 10.27 38.09
CA GLN A 416 9.79 11.56 38.63
C GLN A 416 11.10 11.97 37.99
N SER A 417 11.10 13.15 37.37
CA SER A 417 12.34 13.79 36.95
C SER A 417 12.43 15.22 37.45
N SER A 418 13.64 15.66 37.74
CA SER A 418 13.98 17.01 38.14
C SER A 418 15.05 17.53 37.20
N THR A 419 14.83 18.71 36.61
CA THR A 419 15.82 19.44 35.83
C THR A 419 16.13 20.76 36.53
N LEU A 420 17.42 21.08 36.66
CA LEU A 420 17.90 22.31 37.28
C LEU A 420 18.46 23.23 36.20
N THR A 421 17.85 24.40 36.05
CA THR A 421 18.30 25.45 35.13
C THR A 421 18.97 26.56 35.93
N LEU A 422 20.23 26.85 35.62
CA LEU A 422 20.94 27.98 36.24
C LEU A 422 20.39 29.29 35.66
N LEU A 423 19.97 30.20 36.55
CA LEU A 423 19.54 31.54 36.18
C LEU A 423 20.68 32.55 36.35
N ASP A 424 21.35 32.48 37.50
CA ASP A 424 22.43 33.39 37.88
C ASP A 424 23.44 32.68 38.81
N ALA A 425 24.69 33.12 38.77
CA ALA A 425 25.80 32.61 39.55
C ALA A 425 26.80 33.75 39.77
N GLU A 426 26.93 34.16 41.03
CA GLU A 426 27.85 35.20 41.46
C GLU A 426 28.91 34.59 42.37
N VAL A 427 30.18 34.90 42.08
CA VAL A 427 31.31 34.48 42.92
C VAL A 427 31.84 35.68 43.68
N ASN A 428 31.71 35.61 45.01
CA ASN A 428 32.19 36.63 45.93
C ASN A 428 33.43 36.11 46.66
N VAL A 429 34.57 36.79 46.52
CA VAL A 429 35.84 36.43 47.20
C VAL A 429 36.03 37.35 48.41
N ILE A 430 36.08 36.78 49.61
CA ILE A 430 36.23 37.53 50.87
C ILE A 430 37.65 37.30 51.42
N ASN A 431 38.40 38.39 51.61
CA ASN A 431 39.79 38.48 52.12
C ASN A 431 40.90 37.89 51.21
N SER A 432 41.40 38.69 50.27
CA SER A 432 42.56 38.36 49.42
C SER A 432 43.93 38.57 50.07
N THR A 433 44.01 39.10 51.30
CA THR A 433 45.26 39.55 51.92
C THR A 433 45.93 38.52 52.84
N LEU A 434 45.40 37.31 52.97
CA LEU A 434 45.97 36.26 53.82
C LEU A 434 45.80 34.89 53.15
N HIS A 435 46.71 33.96 53.43
CA HIS A 435 46.84 32.61 52.83
C HIS A 435 45.58 31.71 52.80
N ASN A 436 44.41 32.19 53.25
CA ASN A 436 43.13 31.48 53.33
C ASN A 436 41.98 32.35 52.76
N ALA A 437 41.99 32.65 51.46
CA ALA A 437 40.86 33.34 50.82
C ALA A 437 39.63 32.43 50.83
N THR A 438 38.49 32.92 51.32
CA THR A 438 37.22 32.18 51.26
C THR A 438 36.42 32.69 50.08
N THR A 439 36.07 31.78 49.17
CA THR A 439 35.25 32.08 48.00
C THR A 439 33.83 31.58 48.25
N THR A 440 32.85 32.47 48.15
CA THR A 440 31.42 32.15 48.24
C THR A 440 30.79 32.20 46.86
N LEU A 441 30.22 31.08 46.41
CA LEU A 441 29.41 30.97 45.21
C LEU A 441 27.94 31.08 45.58
N ASN A 442 27.30 32.16 45.15
CA ASN A 442 25.87 32.36 45.22
C ASN A 442 25.26 31.97 43.88
N THR A 443 24.24 31.13 43.87
CA THR A 443 23.55 30.71 42.65
C THR A 443 22.06 30.89 42.80
N SER A 444 21.42 31.34 41.73
CA SER A 444 19.98 31.35 41.55
C SER A 444 19.65 30.35 40.45
N MET A 445 18.77 29.41 40.75
CA MET A 445 18.41 28.30 39.87
C MET A 445 16.90 28.13 39.87
N THR A 446 16.37 27.62 38.76
CA THR A 446 14.99 27.12 38.69
C THR A 446 15.02 25.61 38.60
N GLN A 447 14.38 24.94 39.56
CA GLN A 447 14.15 23.50 39.51
C GLN A 447 12.77 23.21 38.93
N ASN A 448 12.76 22.47 37.82
CA ASN A 448 11.55 21.98 37.17
C ASN A 448 11.38 20.50 37.51
N ASN A 449 10.34 20.18 38.27
CA ASN A 449 9.97 18.80 38.59
C ASN A 449 8.84 18.36 37.66
N LEU A 450 9.02 17.22 37.02
CA LEU A 450 8.05 16.54 36.19
C LEU A 450 7.62 15.24 36.88
N TYR A 451 6.32 15.08 37.03
CA TYR A 451 5.70 13.88 37.61
C TYR A 451 4.77 13.27 36.57
N CYS A 452 5.05 12.06 36.09
CA CYS A 452 4.25 11.39 35.08
C CYS A 452 3.67 10.06 35.57
N ILE A 453 2.40 9.83 35.24
CA ILE A 453 1.70 8.57 35.47
C ILE A 453 1.60 7.83 34.13
N PRO A 454 2.08 6.59 34.03
CA PRO A 454 1.91 5.78 32.84
C PRO A 454 0.45 5.35 32.72
N GLY A 455 -0.07 5.37 31.50
CA GLY A 455 -1.44 5.00 31.18
C GLY A 455 -1.59 4.43 29.78
N ARG A 456 -2.84 4.26 29.39
CA ARG A 456 -3.25 3.87 28.03
C ARG A 456 -4.02 5.01 27.41
N ALA A 457 -3.84 5.20 26.11
CA ALA A 457 -4.65 6.12 25.33
C ALA A 457 -5.16 5.45 24.06
N LEU A 458 -6.34 5.87 23.61
CA LEU A 458 -6.84 5.53 22.28
C LEU A 458 -6.23 6.51 21.30
N TYR A 459 -5.45 6.01 20.35
CA TYR A 459 -4.86 6.79 19.27
C TYR A 459 -5.69 6.64 18.01
N THR A 460 -6.09 7.76 17.41
CA THR A 460 -6.67 7.83 16.07
C THR A 460 -5.65 8.52 15.17
N ILE A 461 -5.08 7.76 14.24
CA ILE A 461 -4.06 8.22 13.31
C ILE A 461 -4.64 8.28 11.91
N ASN A 462 -4.72 9.49 11.36
CA ASN A 462 -5.07 9.72 9.97
C ASN A 462 -3.78 9.77 9.14
N ASN A 463 -3.54 8.72 8.35
CA ASN A 463 -2.41 8.62 7.45
C ASN A 463 -2.84 9.08 6.06
N THR A 464 -2.10 10.02 5.48
CA THR A 464 -2.29 10.49 4.11
C THR A 464 -0.99 10.37 3.34
N TYR A 465 -1.01 9.58 2.27
CA TYR A 465 0.06 9.47 1.30
C TYR A 465 -0.29 10.31 0.08
N ILE A 466 0.61 11.23 -0.29
CA ILE A 466 0.54 11.97 -1.53
C ILE A 466 1.87 11.75 -2.25
N SER A 467 1.85 11.12 -3.41
CA SER A 467 3.07 10.76 -4.15
C SER A 467 4.08 9.99 -3.30
N ASN A 468 3.60 9.02 -2.50
CA ASN A 468 4.36 8.25 -1.51
C ASN A 468 4.94 9.04 -0.32
N ILE A 469 4.64 10.34 -0.18
CA ILE A 469 5.02 11.13 0.99
C ILE A 469 3.96 10.98 2.07
N LEU A 470 4.36 10.47 3.23
CA LEU A 470 3.49 10.23 4.37
C LEU A 470 3.31 11.49 5.20
N THR A 471 2.06 11.92 5.37
CA THR A 471 1.65 12.91 6.37
C THR A 471 0.74 12.23 7.39
N ARG A 472 1.00 12.44 8.67
CA ARG A 472 0.21 11.88 9.77
C ARG A 472 -0.43 12.99 10.59
N ASN A 473 -1.72 12.86 10.85
CA ASN A 473 -2.39 13.62 11.89
C ASN A 473 -2.76 12.65 13.02
N ILE A 474 -2.19 12.86 14.20
CA ILE A 474 -2.32 11.98 15.36
C ILE A 474 -3.16 12.70 16.39
N THR A 475 -4.23 12.04 16.82
CA THR A 475 -5.03 12.47 17.96
C THR A 475 -5.06 11.34 18.98
N SER A 476 -5.03 11.68 20.26
CA SER A 476 -5.06 10.70 21.34
C SER A 476 -6.05 11.13 22.43
N THR A 477 -6.65 10.14 23.07
CA THR A 477 -7.52 10.34 24.24
C THR A 477 -7.07 9.41 25.35
N PHE A 478 -6.71 9.98 26.50
CA PHE A 478 -6.28 9.19 27.66
C PHE A 478 -7.47 8.36 28.18
N ILE A 479 -7.25 7.06 28.38
CA ILE A 479 -8.28 6.11 28.81
C ILE A 479 -8.20 5.91 30.32
N SER A 480 -7.06 5.41 30.78
CA SER A 480 -6.85 5.04 32.17
C SER A 480 -5.36 4.89 32.51
N PRO A 481 -4.95 5.16 33.77
CA PRO A 481 -3.60 4.85 34.22
C PRO A 481 -3.36 3.33 34.24
N LEU A 482 -2.09 2.93 34.12
CA LEU A 482 -1.66 1.55 34.31
C LEU A 482 -1.68 1.25 35.81
N THR A 483 -2.53 0.32 36.22
CA THR A 483 -2.79 0.06 37.65
C THR A 483 -2.27 -1.31 38.10
N ASN A 484 -1.99 -2.23 37.17
CA ASN A 484 -1.59 -3.60 37.47
C ASN A 484 -0.10 -3.84 37.24
N LEU A 485 0.78 -2.98 37.76
CA LEU A 485 2.22 -3.08 37.49
C LEU A 485 3.01 -3.88 38.54
N MET A 486 2.46 -4.06 39.74
CA MET A 486 3.02 -4.92 40.79
C MET A 486 1.91 -5.85 41.30
N LEU A 487 2.21 -7.15 41.40
CA LEU A 487 1.26 -8.14 41.91
C LEU A 487 1.29 -8.14 43.43
N SER A 488 0.10 -8.13 44.05
CA SER A 488 -0.06 -8.17 45.51
C SER A 488 0.20 -9.55 46.13
N THR A 489 0.54 -10.57 45.33
CA THR A 489 0.85 -11.89 45.87
C THR A 489 2.21 -11.88 46.58
N PRO A 490 2.38 -12.62 47.70
CA PRO A 490 3.64 -12.67 48.47
C PRO A 490 4.89 -13.02 47.64
N ASN A 491 4.73 -13.63 46.47
CA ASN A 491 5.80 -14.15 45.63
C ASN A 491 5.95 -13.39 44.28
N ASN A 492 5.27 -12.26 44.06
CA ASN A 492 5.22 -11.54 42.77
C ASN A 492 4.79 -12.43 41.58
N THR A 493 3.77 -13.25 41.77
CA THR A 493 3.33 -14.29 40.82
C THR A 493 1.95 -13.98 40.26
N VAL A 494 1.77 -14.07 38.94
CA VAL A 494 0.44 -14.08 38.31
C VAL A 494 -0.06 -15.51 38.26
N ALA A 495 -1.16 -15.83 38.93
CA ALA A 495 -1.78 -17.14 38.85
C ALA A 495 -2.53 -17.29 37.51
N VAL A 496 -2.06 -18.22 36.67
CA VAL A 496 -2.68 -18.60 35.39
C VAL A 496 -2.58 -20.12 35.27
N PRO A 497 -3.57 -20.88 35.76
CA PRO A 497 -3.53 -22.33 35.73
C PRO A 497 -3.31 -22.88 34.31
N GLY A 498 -2.33 -23.77 34.15
CA GLY A 498 -1.95 -24.33 32.83
C GLY A 498 -0.97 -23.47 32.03
N PHE A 499 -0.45 -22.37 32.60
CA PHE A 499 0.61 -21.57 31.96
C PHE A 499 1.94 -22.30 31.85
N ALA A 500 2.24 -23.17 32.82
CA ALA A 500 3.40 -24.05 32.82
C ALA A 500 2.98 -25.51 32.58
N ASN A 501 3.87 -26.35 32.05
CA ASN A 501 3.62 -27.79 31.95
C ASN A 501 3.56 -28.43 33.34
N SER A 502 2.48 -29.16 33.63
CA SER A 502 2.21 -29.80 34.93
C SER A 502 2.75 -31.24 35.05
N SER A 503 3.67 -31.67 34.18
CA SER A 503 4.15 -33.06 34.18
C SER A 503 5.11 -33.33 35.35
N GLY A 504 4.56 -33.80 36.47
CA GLY A 504 5.27 -34.11 37.72
C GLY A 504 6.29 -35.27 37.68
N LEU A 505 6.93 -35.55 36.55
CA LEU A 505 7.93 -36.63 36.43
C LEU A 505 9.11 -36.34 35.51
N THR A 506 9.14 -35.23 34.77
CA THR A 506 10.25 -34.90 33.88
C THR A 506 10.81 -33.53 34.24
N THR A 507 12.12 -33.43 34.36
CA THR A 507 12.90 -32.22 34.71
C THR A 507 12.75 -31.05 33.71
N ASP A 508 11.89 -31.19 32.70
CA ASP A 508 11.66 -30.21 31.64
C ASP A 508 10.55 -29.23 32.04
N HIS A 509 10.91 -28.39 33.02
CA HIS A 509 10.13 -27.32 33.61
C HIS A 509 9.93 -26.17 32.60
N GLY A 510 9.07 -26.40 31.60
CA GLY A 510 8.80 -25.46 30.51
C GLY A 510 7.41 -24.82 30.52
N LEU A 511 7.22 -23.86 29.60
CA LEU A 511 5.94 -23.23 29.33
C LEU A 511 4.91 -24.23 28.76
N GLY A 512 3.65 -24.05 29.12
CA GLY A 512 2.52 -24.85 28.63
C GLY A 512 2.18 -24.58 27.17
N THR A 513 1.87 -25.62 26.40
CA THR A 513 1.45 -25.53 24.98
C THR A 513 -0.07 -25.49 24.80
N ASN A 514 -0.82 -25.95 25.80
CA ASN A 514 -2.28 -25.90 25.81
C ASN A 514 -2.77 -24.51 26.28
N PRO A 515 -3.98 -24.07 25.86
CA PRO A 515 -4.56 -22.83 26.36
C PRO A 515 -4.66 -22.83 27.88
N ALA A 516 -4.09 -21.79 28.52
CA ALA A 516 -4.11 -21.62 29.96
C ALA A 516 -5.40 -20.91 30.41
N ASN A 517 -5.74 -21.03 31.70
CA ASN A 517 -6.92 -20.40 32.28
C ASN A 517 -6.62 -18.98 32.75
N TRP A 518 -6.84 -18.01 31.87
CA TRP A 518 -6.59 -16.58 32.14
C TRP A 518 -7.77 -15.90 32.83
N SER A 519 -7.59 -15.46 34.07
CA SER A 519 -8.53 -14.55 34.76
C SER A 519 -8.53 -13.15 34.11
N ALA A 520 -9.55 -12.34 34.40
CA ALA A 520 -9.63 -10.98 33.87
C ALA A 520 -8.45 -10.11 34.34
N GLU A 521 -8.04 -10.29 35.60
CA GLU A 521 -6.92 -9.61 36.25
C GLU A 521 -5.59 -10.03 35.61
N ALA A 522 -5.40 -11.31 35.34
CA ALA A 522 -4.20 -11.81 34.67
C ALA A 522 -4.06 -11.27 33.23
N ARG A 523 -5.17 -11.13 32.50
CA ARG A 523 -5.17 -10.50 31.16
C ARG A 523 -4.87 -9.01 31.24
N ALA A 524 -5.47 -8.31 32.20
CA ALA A 524 -5.20 -6.89 32.43
C ALA A 524 -3.73 -6.65 32.81
N TYR A 525 -3.17 -7.47 33.70
CA TYR A 525 -1.75 -7.46 34.05
C TYR A 525 -0.85 -7.68 32.83
N TYR A 526 -1.13 -8.71 32.01
CA TYR A 526 -0.36 -8.98 30.80
C TYR A 526 -0.39 -7.80 29.81
N CYS A 527 -1.56 -7.18 29.62
CA CYS A 527 -1.73 -6.01 28.78
C CYS A 527 -0.94 -4.80 29.32
N ASP A 528 -1.10 -4.48 30.62
CA ASP A 528 -0.40 -3.38 31.29
C ASP A 528 1.12 -3.58 31.28
N LEU A 529 1.59 -4.81 31.47
CA LEU A 529 3.00 -5.18 31.39
C LEU A 529 3.60 -4.88 30.01
N ASN A 530 2.87 -5.18 28.93
CA ASN A 530 3.32 -4.89 27.57
C ASN A 530 3.41 -3.38 27.31
N PHE A 531 2.41 -2.60 27.74
CA PHE A 531 2.49 -1.14 27.64
C PHE A 531 3.64 -0.57 28.45
N MET A 532 3.81 -1.04 29.69
CA MET A 532 4.86 -0.56 30.57
C MET A 532 6.25 -0.94 30.06
N THR A 533 6.41 -2.09 29.39
CA THR A 533 7.67 -2.46 28.74
C THR A 533 8.06 -1.44 27.67
N ILE A 534 7.09 -0.94 26.89
CA ILE A 534 7.35 0.11 25.88
C ILE A 534 7.75 1.42 26.56
N ILE A 535 6.98 1.84 27.58
CA ILE A 535 7.23 3.09 28.32
C ILE A 535 8.61 3.04 28.99
N ASP A 536 8.90 1.99 29.74
CA ASP A 536 10.18 1.83 30.42
C ASP A 536 11.35 1.79 29.44
N THR A 537 11.20 1.16 28.27
CA THR A 537 12.24 1.17 27.23
C THR A 537 12.52 2.57 26.67
N MET A 538 11.51 3.44 26.59
CA MET A 538 11.72 4.85 26.22
C MET A 538 12.41 5.60 27.36
N PHE A 539 11.96 5.38 28.59
CA PHE A 539 12.44 6.09 29.78
C PHE A 539 13.79 5.59 30.32
N SER A 540 14.24 4.41 29.91
CA SER A 540 15.56 3.90 30.30
C SER A 540 16.70 4.79 29.80
N TYR A 541 16.48 5.51 28.70
CA TYR A 541 17.42 6.52 28.20
C TYR A 541 17.36 7.84 28.99
N LEU A 542 16.27 8.08 29.70
CA LEU A 542 16.09 9.25 30.56
C LEU A 542 16.42 8.93 32.02
N ALA A 543 16.72 7.68 32.36
CA ALA A 543 16.99 7.27 33.73
C ALA A 543 18.43 7.54 34.15
N GLY A 544 18.58 8.00 35.39
CA GLY A 544 19.87 8.29 36.00
C GLY A 544 20.01 9.75 36.39
N GLU A 545 21.24 10.12 36.75
CA GLU A 545 21.57 11.44 37.25
C GLU A 545 22.73 12.04 36.43
N TYR A 546 22.61 13.32 36.14
CA TYR A 546 23.63 14.12 35.47
C TYR A 546 24.04 15.23 36.41
N THR A 547 25.34 15.30 36.67
CA THR A 547 25.92 16.35 37.49
C THR A 547 26.76 17.30 36.64
N ALA A 548 26.67 18.60 36.90
CA ALA A 548 27.49 19.62 36.27
C ALA A 548 27.93 20.67 37.28
N MET A 549 29.01 21.38 36.94
CA MET A 549 29.47 22.56 37.67
C MET A 549 29.14 23.84 36.88
N PRO A 550 28.83 24.97 37.54
CA PRO A 550 28.57 26.23 36.86
C PRO A 550 29.79 26.69 36.05
N ALA A 551 29.57 27.30 34.87
CA ALA A 551 30.65 27.88 34.05
C ALA A 551 31.13 29.19 34.69
N ILE A 552 32.15 29.11 35.53
CA ILE A 552 32.74 30.29 36.18
C ILE A 552 34.11 30.54 35.56
N TRP A 553 34.25 31.66 34.84
CA TRP A 553 35.54 32.14 34.38
C TRP A 553 36.06 33.22 35.34
N PHE A 554 37.25 33.02 35.87
CA PHE A 554 37.97 34.06 36.60
C PHE A 554 38.76 34.88 35.58
N GLU A 555 38.27 36.07 35.22
CA GLU A 555 39.12 37.04 34.53
C GLU A 555 40.24 37.45 35.48
N THR A 556 41.48 37.14 35.10
CA THR A 556 42.69 37.41 35.89
C THR A 556 43.17 38.85 35.80
N ASP A 557 42.41 39.76 35.19
CA ASP A 557 42.82 41.16 35.03
C ASP A 557 42.49 41.96 36.29
N GLU A 558 43.52 42.62 36.82
CA GLU A 558 43.71 43.09 38.20
C GLU A 558 42.83 44.28 38.65
N GLU A 559 41.74 44.59 37.94
CA GLU A 559 40.88 45.73 38.27
C GLU A 559 39.42 45.31 38.49
N ARG A 560 39.15 44.84 39.72
CA ARG A 560 37.79 44.64 40.30
C ARG A 560 36.86 43.82 39.41
N THR A 561 37.20 42.56 39.18
CA THR A 561 36.41 41.63 38.39
C THR A 561 35.18 41.13 39.16
N GLN A 562 34.03 41.74 38.87
CA GLN A 562 32.74 41.09 39.07
C GLN A 562 32.62 40.05 37.94
N GLY A 563 32.86 38.77 38.26
CA GLY A 563 32.79 37.70 37.27
C GLY A 563 31.37 37.58 36.73
N SER A 564 31.19 37.86 35.43
CA SER A 564 29.93 37.62 34.72
C SER A 564 29.94 36.20 34.15
N ILE A 565 28.83 35.48 34.29
CA ILE A 565 28.62 34.18 33.65
C ILE A 565 28.67 34.37 32.13
N THR A 566 29.26 33.42 31.40
CA THR A 566 29.04 33.31 29.96
C THR A 566 27.57 32.97 29.69
N GLY A 567 27.02 33.34 28.53
CA GLY A 567 25.64 32.98 28.16
C GLY A 567 25.38 31.46 28.06
N GLU A 568 26.35 30.62 28.40
CA GLU A 568 26.32 29.16 28.29
C GLU A 568 25.88 28.46 29.61
N GLY A 569 25.80 29.19 30.73
CA GLY A 569 25.22 28.72 32.00
C GLY A 569 26.03 27.64 32.75
N TRP A 570 26.19 26.44 32.20
CA TRP A 570 26.91 25.32 32.82
C TRP A 570 28.27 25.09 32.15
N GLY A 571 29.29 24.74 32.94
CA GLY A 571 30.67 24.56 32.45
C GLY A 571 30.85 23.28 31.63
N GLU A 572 31.74 23.32 30.63
CA GLU A 572 32.03 22.22 29.68
C GLU A 572 32.70 20.97 30.28
N SER A 573 32.68 20.77 31.61
CA SER A 573 33.15 19.49 32.15
C SER A 573 32.26 18.36 31.67
N ALA A 574 32.89 17.32 31.12
CA ALA A 574 32.20 16.12 30.68
C ALA A 574 31.21 15.65 31.77
N PRO A 575 29.91 15.54 31.47
CA PRO A 575 28.94 15.08 32.44
C PRO A 575 29.37 13.72 32.97
N THR A 576 29.50 13.61 34.28
CA THR A 576 29.83 12.35 34.94
C THR A 576 28.52 11.56 35.08
N PHE A 577 28.43 10.41 34.41
CA PHE A 577 27.29 9.51 34.56
C PHE A 577 27.36 8.80 35.91
N GLY A 578 26.43 9.12 36.80
CA GLY A 578 26.30 8.50 38.11
C GLY A 578 25.50 7.19 38.11
N ASN A 579 25.23 6.59 36.95
CA ASN A 579 24.40 5.38 36.91
C ASN A 579 25.27 4.12 37.10
N ALA A 580 25.34 3.62 38.34
CA ALA A 580 26.12 2.42 38.69
C ALA A 580 25.67 1.14 37.95
N ASP A 581 24.46 1.12 37.39
CA ASP A 581 23.86 -0.05 36.76
C ASP A 581 23.73 0.04 35.22
N ALA A 582 23.98 1.21 34.61
CA ALA A 582 23.92 1.38 33.15
C ALA A 582 25.31 1.19 32.52
N GLY A 583 25.65 -0.05 32.18
CA GLY A 583 26.91 -0.38 31.52
C GLY A 583 27.22 0.49 30.29
N THR A 584 28.43 1.04 30.23
CA THR A 584 29.22 1.54 29.06
C THR A 584 28.57 2.43 27.98
N HIS A 585 27.31 2.86 28.07
CA HIS A 585 26.64 3.64 27.00
C HIS A 585 26.66 5.18 27.17
N GLY A 586 27.37 5.71 28.17
CA GLY A 586 27.33 7.14 28.54
C GLY A 586 27.74 8.15 27.46
N GLY A 587 28.50 7.75 26.43
CA GLY A 587 28.99 8.68 25.40
C GLY A 587 27.91 9.26 24.46
N MET A 588 26.76 8.61 24.30
CA MET A 588 25.74 8.99 23.29
C MET A 588 24.59 9.86 23.82
N LEU A 589 24.51 10.10 25.13
CA LEU A 589 23.37 10.76 25.78
C LEU A 589 23.51 12.29 25.92
N SER A 590 24.72 12.83 25.73
CA SER A 590 24.98 14.28 25.80
C SER A 590 24.22 15.08 24.70
N SER A 591 23.95 14.47 23.54
CA SER A 591 23.24 15.14 22.44
C SER A 591 21.72 15.26 22.66
N MET A 592 21.10 14.36 23.44
CA MET A 592 19.66 14.40 23.70
C MET A 592 19.27 15.57 24.62
N ILE A 593 20.10 15.90 25.62
CA ILE A 593 19.79 16.92 26.62
C ILE A 593 19.81 18.33 26.01
N ASN A 594 20.71 18.61 25.06
CA ASN A 594 20.72 19.90 24.34
C ASN A 594 19.45 20.12 23.49
N SER A 595 18.74 19.06 23.09
CA SER A 595 17.43 19.18 22.44
C SER A 595 16.24 19.29 23.41
N LEU A 596 16.39 18.81 24.66
CA LEU A 596 15.37 18.91 25.72
C LEU A 596 15.29 20.31 26.34
N SER A 597 16.24 21.19 26.04
CA SER A 597 16.23 22.62 26.37
C SER A 597 15.09 23.39 25.68
N TYR A 598 14.43 22.77 24.68
CA TYR A 598 13.22 23.28 24.05
C TYR A 598 12.02 22.45 24.54
N PRO A 599 10.88 23.09 24.87
CA PRO A 599 9.71 22.39 25.38
C PRO A 599 9.24 21.35 24.37
N LEU A 600 9.30 20.07 24.78
CA LEU A 600 8.67 18.95 24.08
C LEU A 600 7.17 19.20 24.03
N LEU A 601 6.65 19.45 22.83
CA LEU A 601 5.22 19.44 22.47
C LEU A 601 5.01 18.49 21.29
#